data_AF-A0A8S3RFP9-F1
#
_entry.id   AF-A0A8S3RFP9-F1
#
_cell.length_a   1.000
_cell.length_b   1.000
_cell.length_c   1.000
_cell.angle_alpha   90.00
_cell.angle_beta   90.00
_cell.angle_gamma   90.00
#
_symmetry.space_group_name_H-M   'P 1'
#
loop_
_entity.id
_entity.type
_entity.pdbx_description
1 polymer ?
#
loop_
_entity_poly.entity_id
_entity_poly.type
_entity_poly.pdbx_seq_one_letter_code
_entity_poly.pdbx_strand_id
1 'polypeptide(L)'
;MAQEEKSPLLADTDGDDYNYPNPRKRVWHVPPELKGVVTGNGTINTSSSSSSLACDFDFVVCVFVVTFDTRSGNMVEWCQPEEFELDGVEFKAMVSGSHTLLKDFVYFRKDNLYGLACFENMHVESEIERGARMKSVGILSTSYTNLYRHMQFLETQVRHQLETPGKYSNLEVFYQDKKGTLNSTTSIPQQITPNSSSSTPSQEILPEMKTEAKIVSVLLIFFYCACCLGNHDIGGLGHEMKPHFYVNVADIETLESEVSYIACTTEKIFEVKTSLYDIYVDNQMIRPCSPMLRDLMKVSVADKDKFAKLNNQRSALQYNYEDQGIDEEELFTTIFQTLLEASCSQDRQLTSEHMKNMGLDPYGDRTFLMELVEHYGIDVMLMVDNPCCPK
;
A
#
# COMPACT_ATOMS: atom_id res chain seq x y z
N MET A 1 51.25 38.80 9.05
CA MET A 1 51.18 38.47 7.62
C MET A 1 50.21 37.30 7.52
N ALA A 2 48.91 37.58 7.48
CA ALA A 2 48.09 37.95 6.31
C ALA A 2 47.72 36.73 5.45
N GLN A 3 46.41 36.61 5.21
CA GLN A 3 45.61 35.57 4.56
C GLN A 3 45.88 35.44 3.04
N GLU A 4 45.39 34.32 2.45
CA GLU A 4 44.53 34.22 1.23
C GLU A 4 44.75 32.85 0.55
N GLU A 5 43.79 31.93 0.53
CA GLU A 5 42.65 31.79 -0.42
C GLU A 5 43.05 31.54 -1.90
N LYS A 6 42.74 30.33 -2.42
CA LYS A 6 42.05 30.14 -3.70
C LYS A 6 41.69 28.67 -3.98
N SER A 7 40.40 28.46 -4.19
CA SER A 7 39.72 27.24 -4.64
C SER A 7 39.82 27.09 -6.19
N PRO A 8 39.07 26.20 -6.88
CA PRO A 8 39.59 25.09 -7.68
C PRO A 8 39.41 25.26 -9.20
N LEU A 9 40.04 24.39 -10.00
CA LEU A 9 39.82 24.28 -11.45
C LEU A 9 38.83 23.15 -11.76
N LEU A 10 37.58 23.53 -12.04
CA LEU A 10 36.68 22.80 -12.93
C LEU A 10 37.08 23.14 -14.37
N ALA A 11 37.08 22.15 -15.26
CA ALA A 11 37.07 22.35 -16.69
C ALA A 11 35.73 21.87 -17.22
N ASP A 12 35.02 22.80 -17.83
CA ASP A 12 33.72 22.70 -18.47
C ASP A 12 33.72 21.73 -19.65
N THR A 13 32.62 20.98 -19.77
CA THR A 13 32.06 20.61 -21.07
C THR A 13 30.56 20.91 -21.03
N ASP A 14 30.18 21.98 -21.73
CA ASP A 14 28.83 22.26 -22.23
C ASP A 14 28.28 21.03 -22.99
N GLY A 15 27.00 20.69 -23.03
CA GLY A 15 25.78 21.28 -22.51
C GLY A 15 24.62 20.47 -23.10
N ASP A 16 23.68 20.05 -22.27
CA ASP A 16 22.33 19.64 -22.69
C ASP A 16 21.38 20.06 -21.56
N ASP A 17 20.68 21.16 -21.82
CA ASP A 17 19.74 21.83 -20.92
C ASP A 17 18.45 21.02 -20.81
N TYR A 18 18.45 19.98 -19.96
CA TYR A 18 17.22 19.35 -19.48
C TYR A 18 16.79 20.02 -18.19
N ASN A 19 15.98 21.07 -18.36
CA ASN A 19 15.26 21.75 -17.28
C ASN A 19 14.23 20.80 -16.64
N TYR A 20 14.68 19.97 -15.69
CA TYR A 20 13.80 19.18 -14.84
C TYR A 20 13.10 20.10 -13.82
N PRO A 21 11.76 20.15 -13.79
CA PRO A 21 11.06 20.90 -12.77
C PRO A 21 11.31 20.26 -11.40
N ASN A 22 11.91 21.05 -10.51
CA ASN A 22 12.12 20.79 -9.10
C ASN A 22 10.79 20.28 -8.46
N PRO A 23 10.75 19.08 -7.84
CA PRO A 23 9.52 18.57 -7.25
C PRO A 23 9.15 19.44 -6.03
N ARG A 24 8.24 20.39 -6.27
CA ARG A 24 7.62 21.23 -5.25
C ARG A 24 7.08 20.34 -4.12
N LYS A 25 7.40 20.73 -2.87
CA LYS A 25 6.76 20.28 -1.62
C LYS A 25 5.28 20.01 -1.87
N ARG A 26 4.87 18.74 -1.86
CA ARG A 26 3.44 18.39 -1.80
C ARG A 26 3.04 18.33 -0.35
N VAL A 27 2.23 19.32 0.04
CA VAL A 27 1.50 19.32 1.31
C VAL A 27 0.37 18.30 1.15
N TRP A 28 0.28 17.37 2.10
CA TRP A 28 -0.82 16.40 2.17
C TRP A 28 -2.11 17.15 2.52
N HIS A 29 -3.11 17.07 1.65
CA HIS A 29 -4.47 17.49 1.96
C HIS A 29 -5.29 16.26 2.37
N VAL A 30 -5.82 16.29 3.59
CA VAL A 30 -6.76 15.29 4.12
C VAL A 30 -8.12 15.47 3.42
N PRO A 31 -8.81 14.40 2.97
CA PRO A 31 -10.17 14.51 2.44
C PRO A 31 -11.16 15.04 3.50
N PRO A 32 -12.19 15.82 3.12
CA PRO A 32 -13.17 16.33 4.09
C PRO A 32 -14.08 15.22 4.62
N GLU A 33 -14.41 15.30 5.90
CA GLU A 33 -15.36 14.42 6.60
C GLU A 33 -16.75 14.40 5.94
N LEU A 34 -17.26 13.23 5.58
CA LEU A 34 -18.65 13.00 5.20
C LEU A 34 -19.55 13.17 6.45
N LYS A 35 -20.09 14.38 6.64
CA LYS A 35 -21.15 14.64 7.62
C LYS A 35 -22.47 14.10 7.08
N GLY A 36 -22.97 13.02 7.68
CA GLY A 36 -24.29 12.46 7.40
C GLY A 36 -25.41 13.48 7.63
N VAL A 37 -26.13 13.81 6.56
CA VAL A 37 -27.37 14.60 6.59
C VAL A 37 -28.52 13.68 6.98
N VAL A 38 -29.18 14.00 8.10
CA VAL A 38 -30.40 13.34 8.55
C VAL A 38 -31.60 14.03 7.88
N THR A 39 -32.34 13.30 7.06
CA THR A 39 -33.71 13.66 6.67
C THR A 39 -34.65 12.44 6.68
N GLY A 40 -35.47 12.38 7.73
CA GLY A 40 -36.91 12.09 7.75
C GLY A 40 -37.51 10.86 7.03
N ASN A 41 -37.98 9.92 7.86
CA ASN A 41 -39.23 9.14 7.80
C ASN A 41 -39.55 8.26 6.57
N GLY A 42 -39.35 6.96 6.74
CA GLY A 42 -40.00 5.90 5.95
C GLY A 42 -39.80 4.52 6.58
N THR A 43 -40.84 3.98 7.20
CA THR A 43 -40.85 2.68 7.88
C THR A 43 -40.71 1.52 6.88
N ILE A 44 -39.63 0.73 6.96
CA ILE A 44 -39.58 -0.61 6.38
C ILE A 44 -38.91 -1.57 7.39
N ASN A 45 -39.72 -2.47 7.94
CA ASN A 45 -39.26 -3.62 8.70
C ASN A 45 -38.59 -4.61 7.74
N THR A 46 -37.30 -4.88 7.91
CA THR A 46 -36.66 -6.10 7.41
C THR A 46 -35.75 -6.69 8.48
N SER A 47 -35.86 -8.00 8.61
CA SER A 47 -35.40 -8.86 9.70
C SER A 47 -33.93 -8.70 10.06
N SER A 48 -33.72 -8.44 11.35
CA SER A 48 -32.45 -8.46 12.06
C SER A 48 -31.73 -9.80 11.91
N SER A 49 -30.70 -9.83 11.06
CA SER A 49 -29.58 -10.74 11.21
C SER A 49 -28.57 -10.00 12.08
N SER A 50 -28.49 -10.37 13.35
CA SER A 50 -27.51 -9.84 14.29
C SER A 50 -26.11 -10.35 13.95
N SER A 51 -25.51 -9.82 12.89
CA SER A 51 -24.05 -9.77 12.78
C SER A 51 -23.60 -8.65 13.71
N SER A 52 -22.94 -9.03 14.81
CA SER A 52 -22.31 -8.12 15.75
C SER A 52 -21.58 -7.00 14.99
N LEU A 53 -22.02 -5.76 15.19
CA LEU A 53 -21.20 -4.59 14.88
C LEU A 53 -19.94 -4.67 15.74
N ALA A 54 -18.90 -5.33 15.23
CA ALA A 54 -17.54 -5.08 15.67
C ALA A 54 -17.27 -3.63 15.27
N CYS A 55 -17.49 -2.71 16.22
CA CYS A 55 -16.89 -1.39 16.13
C CYS A 55 -15.38 -1.65 16.05
N ASP A 56 -14.76 -1.42 14.89
CA ASP A 56 -13.33 -1.64 14.68
C ASP A 56 -12.52 -0.80 15.68
N PHE A 57 -12.09 -1.43 16.77
CA PHE A 57 -11.24 -0.80 17.77
C PHE A 57 -9.78 -0.87 17.31
N ASP A 58 -9.10 0.26 17.42
CA ASP A 58 -7.68 0.38 17.10
C ASP A 58 -6.86 -0.20 18.25
N PHE A 59 -6.66 -1.51 18.21
CA PHE A 59 -5.88 -2.22 19.21
C PHE A 59 -4.39 -1.97 19.01
N VAL A 60 -3.89 -0.95 19.70
CA VAL A 60 -2.45 -0.68 19.78
C VAL A 60 -1.82 -1.74 20.67
N VAL A 61 -0.87 -2.48 20.10
CA VAL A 61 -0.15 -3.55 20.79
C VAL A 61 1.12 -3.01 21.46
N CYS A 62 1.80 -2.08 20.79
CA CYS A 62 3.02 -1.45 21.27
C CYS A 62 3.10 0.01 20.82
N VAL A 63 3.71 0.87 21.64
CA VAL A 63 4.17 2.21 21.28
C VAL A 63 5.68 2.24 21.47
N PHE A 64 6.42 2.89 20.60
CA PHE A 64 7.88 2.93 20.66
C PHE A 64 8.47 4.26 20.20
N VAL A 65 9.70 4.51 20.63
CA VAL A 65 10.54 5.63 20.21
C VAL A 65 11.88 5.08 19.75
N VAL A 66 12.25 5.41 18.52
CA VAL A 66 13.54 5.10 17.91
C VAL A 66 14.35 6.38 17.82
N THR A 67 15.65 6.28 18.08
CA THR A 67 16.60 7.38 18.01
C THR A 67 17.82 6.97 17.19
N PHE A 68 18.53 7.97 16.66
CA PHE A 68 19.81 7.77 16.01
C PHE A 68 20.95 8.06 16.99
N ASP A 69 21.72 7.04 17.34
CA ASP A 69 22.96 7.17 18.10
C ASP A 69 24.17 7.20 17.15
N THR A 70 25.08 8.14 17.34
CA THR A 70 26.22 8.33 16.42
C THR A 70 27.25 7.21 16.47
N ARG A 71 27.19 6.32 17.47
CA ARG A 71 28.10 5.17 17.63
C ARG A 71 27.44 3.85 17.24
N SER A 72 26.18 3.68 17.61
CA SER A 72 25.45 2.41 17.51
C SER A 72 24.47 2.39 16.34
N GLY A 73 24.18 3.55 15.73
CA GLY A 73 23.20 3.69 14.66
C GLY A 73 21.78 3.84 15.20
N ASN A 74 20.80 3.34 14.45
CA ASN A 74 19.41 3.35 14.88
C ASN A 74 19.23 2.42 16.08
N MET A 75 18.48 2.84 17.08
CA MET A 75 18.15 2.02 18.24
C MET A 75 16.77 2.37 18.79
N VAL A 76 16.09 1.38 19.36
CA VAL A 76 14.88 1.61 20.15
C VAL A 76 15.32 2.24 21.48
N GLU A 77 14.93 3.50 21.71
CA GLU A 77 15.23 4.25 22.94
C GLU A 77 14.25 3.90 24.06
N TRP A 78 12.99 3.66 23.68
CA TRP A 78 11.91 3.39 24.62
C TRP A 78 10.77 2.64 23.94
N CYS A 79 10.05 1.82 24.70
CA CYS A 79 8.79 1.23 24.26
C CYS A 79 7.85 0.92 25.42
N GLN A 80 6.57 0.75 25.08
CA GLN A 80 5.54 0.24 25.98
C GLN A 80 4.67 -0.77 25.23
N PRO A 81 4.50 -2.01 25.75
CA PRO A 81 5.06 -2.52 27.00
C PRO A 81 6.59 -2.75 26.93
N GLU A 82 7.29 -2.56 28.04
CA GLU A 82 8.78 -2.61 28.08
C GLU A 82 9.38 -3.95 27.63
N GLU A 83 8.62 -5.04 27.78
CA GLU A 83 9.07 -6.40 27.43
C GLU A 83 8.67 -6.80 25.99
N PHE A 84 8.17 -5.86 25.18
CA PHE A 84 7.78 -6.15 23.81
C PHE A 84 9.00 -6.32 22.91
N GLU A 85 9.02 -7.40 22.11
CA GLU A 85 10.12 -7.70 21.19
C GLU A 85 10.06 -6.80 19.95
N LEU A 86 10.99 -5.85 19.88
CA LEU A 86 11.09 -4.84 18.82
C LEU A 86 12.32 -5.00 17.93
N ASP A 87 12.96 -6.17 17.95
CA ASP A 87 14.12 -6.44 17.10
C ASP A 87 13.83 -6.11 15.63
N GLY A 88 14.66 -5.24 15.05
CA GLY A 88 14.57 -4.79 13.67
C GLY A 88 13.60 -3.64 13.42
N VAL A 89 12.77 -3.23 14.39
CA VAL A 89 11.83 -2.11 14.25
C VAL A 89 12.56 -0.79 14.01
N GLU A 90 13.73 -0.60 14.61
CA GLU A 90 14.57 0.58 14.46
C GLU A 90 15.00 0.83 13.01
N PHE A 91 15.15 -0.23 12.19
CA PHE A 91 15.50 -0.13 10.77
C PHE A 91 14.28 0.04 9.86
N LYS A 92 13.07 -0.24 10.37
CA LYS A 92 11.81 0.01 9.66
C LYS A 92 11.25 1.39 9.96
N ALA A 93 11.30 1.81 11.21
CA ALA A 93 10.78 3.11 11.67
C ALA A 93 11.69 4.29 11.29
N MET A 94 12.97 4.05 11.02
CA MET A 94 13.92 5.04 10.53
C MET A 94 14.65 4.50 9.28
N VAL A 95 14.00 4.65 8.14
CA VAL A 95 14.42 4.07 6.85
C VAL A 95 15.77 4.61 6.38
N SER A 96 16.47 3.82 5.56
CA SER A 96 17.68 4.30 4.89
C SER A 96 17.40 5.55 4.06
N GLY A 97 18.24 6.58 4.22
CA GLY A 97 18.09 7.89 3.57
C GLY A 97 17.23 8.91 4.33
N SER A 98 16.59 8.53 5.45
CA SER A 98 15.73 9.41 6.25
C SER A 98 16.41 10.71 6.72
N HIS A 99 17.73 10.69 6.94
CA HIS A 99 18.53 11.89 7.30
C HIS A 99 18.45 13.04 6.26
N THR A 100 18.07 12.75 5.02
CA THR A 100 17.87 13.76 3.97
C THR A 100 16.50 14.45 4.04
N LEU A 101 15.59 13.89 4.83
CA LEU A 101 14.24 14.38 5.03
C LEU A 101 14.15 15.12 6.36
N LEU A 102 13.28 16.13 6.42
CA LEU A 102 12.94 16.79 7.68
C LEU A 102 11.93 15.98 8.48
N LYS A 103 10.98 15.34 7.79
CA LYS A 103 9.88 14.60 8.41
C LYS A 103 9.29 13.61 7.41
N ASP A 104 8.91 12.44 7.87
CA ASP A 104 8.25 11.42 7.05
C ASP A 104 7.35 10.49 7.88
N PHE A 105 6.43 9.80 7.21
CA PHE A 105 5.64 8.72 7.79
C PHE A 105 5.94 7.40 7.09
N VAL A 106 6.16 6.36 7.86
CA VAL A 106 6.49 5.03 7.36
C VAL A 106 5.49 4.04 7.90
N TYR A 107 4.84 3.33 6.98
CA TYR A 107 4.08 2.13 7.29
C TYR A 107 4.98 0.93 7.06
N PHE A 108 4.90 -0.08 7.92
CA PHE A 108 5.69 -1.30 7.79
C PHE A 108 4.95 -2.48 8.42
N ARG A 109 5.36 -3.70 8.07
CA ARG A 109 4.92 -4.91 8.77
C ARG A 109 5.99 -5.41 9.72
N LYS A 110 5.59 -5.90 10.88
CA LYS A 110 6.42 -6.72 11.78
C LYS A 110 5.63 -7.95 12.18
N ASP A 111 6.09 -9.11 11.74
CA ASP A 111 5.41 -10.39 11.96
C ASP A 111 3.94 -10.32 11.47
N ASN A 112 2.98 -10.48 12.37
CA ASN A 112 1.55 -10.35 12.08
C ASN A 112 0.95 -8.99 12.50
N LEU A 113 1.79 -8.01 12.79
CA LEU A 113 1.40 -6.66 13.19
C LEU A 113 1.75 -5.64 12.12
N TYR A 114 1.02 -4.53 12.17
CA TYR A 114 1.18 -3.39 11.28
C TYR A 114 1.70 -2.19 12.06
N GLY A 115 2.75 -1.58 11.55
CA GLY A 115 3.43 -0.45 12.14
C GLY A 115 3.15 0.85 11.40
N LEU A 116 3.00 1.93 12.17
CA LEU A 116 3.05 3.30 11.69
C LEU A 116 4.07 4.06 12.53
N ALA A 117 5.04 4.68 11.88
CA ALA A 117 6.04 5.52 12.53
C ALA A 117 6.15 6.90 11.88
N CYS A 118 6.29 7.93 12.70
CA CYS A 118 6.58 9.29 12.28
C CYS A 118 8.03 9.62 12.59
N PHE A 119 8.84 9.81 11.56
CA PHE A 119 10.22 10.27 11.63
C PHE A 119 10.28 11.79 11.59
N GLU A 120 11.14 12.41 12.39
CA GLU A 120 11.49 13.82 12.27
C GLU A 120 12.97 14.07 12.59
N ASN A 121 13.57 14.99 11.83
CA ASN A 121 14.97 15.42 11.93
C ASN A 121 15.02 16.90 12.32
N MET A 122 15.67 17.20 13.45
CA MET A 122 15.83 18.54 13.98
C MET A 122 17.32 18.91 14.03
N HIS A 123 17.67 20.06 13.44
CA HIS A 123 19.02 20.61 13.57
C HIS A 123 19.27 21.03 15.02
N VAL A 124 20.44 20.69 15.56
CA VAL A 124 20.84 21.00 16.94
C VAL A 124 22.26 21.55 16.99
N GLU A 125 22.51 22.52 17.87
CA GLU A 125 23.86 23.05 18.11
C GLU A 125 24.62 22.13 19.09
N SER A 126 24.90 20.90 18.66
CA SER A 126 25.52 19.86 19.48
C SER A 126 26.59 19.10 18.67
N GLU A 127 27.84 19.19 19.10
CA GLU A 127 28.96 18.45 18.47
C GLU A 127 28.83 16.94 18.65
N ILE A 128 28.29 16.51 19.79
CA ILE A 128 28.07 15.08 20.11
C ILE A 128 27.04 14.47 19.16
N GLU A 129 25.99 15.24 18.84
CA GLU A 129 24.92 14.84 17.92
C GLU A 129 25.23 15.22 16.46
N ARG A 130 26.45 15.70 16.18
CA ARG A 130 26.90 16.10 14.83
C ARG A 130 25.95 17.06 14.11
N GLY A 131 25.31 17.95 14.85
CA GLY A 131 24.43 18.96 14.28
C GLY A 131 23.00 18.50 14.00
N ALA A 132 22.61 17.25 14.27
CA ALA A 132 21.27 16.77 13.98
C ALA A 132 20.78 15.75 15.02
N ARG A 133 19.57 15.97 15.51
CA ARG A 133 18.84 15.03 16.36
C ARG A 133 17.71 14.44 15.56
N MET A 134 17.69 13.11 15.45
CA MET A 134 16.71 12.39 14.67
C MET A 134 15.98 11.40 15.57
N LYS A 135 14.65 11.42 15.51
CA LYS A 135 13.81 10.48 16.23
C LYS A 135 12.67 9.99 15.35
N SER A 136 12.17 8.81 15.68
CA SER A 136 10.96 8.27 15.09
C SER A 136 10.05 7.74 16.20
N VAL A 137 8.79 8.15 16.21
CA VAL A 137 7.79 7.69 17.20
C VAL A 137 6.75 6.90 16.45
N GLY A 138 6.45 5.69 16.92
CA GLY A 138 5.52 4.81 16.23
C GLY A 138 4.72 3.88 17.12
N ILE A 139 3.80 3.18 16.47
CA ILE A 139 2.90 2.19 17.07
C ILE A 139 2.89 0.91 16.27
N LEU A 140 2.55 -0.19 16.93
CA LEU A 140 2.16 -1.46 16.31
C LEU A 140 0.69 -1.75 16.62
N SER A 141 -0.06 -2.22 15.63
CA SER A 141 -1.48 -2.55 15.71
C SER A 141 -1.78 -3.89 15.03
N THR A 142 -2.89 -4.53 15.42
CA THR A 142 -3.38 -5.75 14.75
C THR A 142 -4.07 -5.45 13.42
N SER A 143 -4.42 -4.19 13.15
CA SER A 143 -5.02 -3.76 11.89
C SER A 143 -4.30 -2.53 11.34
N TYR A 144 -4.06 -2.53 10.02
CA TYR A 144 -3.48 -1.39 9.32
C TYR A 144 -4.52 -0.34 8.91
N THR A 145 -5.81 -0.70 8.82
CA THR A 145 -6.85 0.14 8.22
C THR A 145 -7.06 1.45 8.96
N ASN A 146 -6.78 1.48 10.26
CA ASN A 146 -7.03 2.64 11.11
C ASN A 146 -5.75 3.33 11.63
N LEU A 147 -4.57 2.87 11.24
CA LEU A 147 -3.29 3.46 11.67
C LEU A 147 -3.24 4.97 11.37
N TYR A 148 -3.81 5.41 10.25
CA TYR A 148 -3.86 6.81 9.83
C TYR A 148 -4.45 7.75 10.89
N ARG A 149 -5.36 7.27 11.74
CA ARG A 149 -5.99 8.06 12.82
C ARG A 149 -4.98 8.53 13.87
N HIS A 150 -3.84 7.87 13.97
CA HIS A 150 -2.79 8.20 14.93
C HIS A 150 -1.73 9.16 14.39
N MET A 151 -1.75 9.51 13.10
CA MET A 151 -0.69 10.32 12.46
C MET A 151 -0.46 11.66 13.17
N GLN A 152 -1.53 12.41 13.47
CA GLN A 152 -1.41 13.73 14.13
C GLN A 152 -0.82 13.62 15.54
N PHE A 153 -1.20 12.58 16.27
CA PHE A 153 -0.64 12.31 17.59
C PHE A 153 0.85 11.98 17.49
N LEU A 154 1.25 11.06 16.60
CA LEU A 154 2.65 10.67 16.42
C LEU A 154 3.54 11.84 16.00
N GLU A 155 3.06 12.69 15.09
CA GLU A 155 3.74 13.94 14.71
C GLU A 155 3.98 14.85 15.92
N THR A 156 2.97 15.03 16.76
CA THR A 156 3.10 15.87 17.96
C THR A 156 4.11 15.25 18.94
N GLN A 157 4.09 13.92 19.09
CA GLN A 157 4.97 13.23 20.01
C GLN A 157 6.43 13.19 19.53
N VAL A 158 6.71 12.99 18.24
CA VAL A 158 8.10 13.02 17.75
C VAL A 158 8.73 14.39 17.93
N ARG A 159 7.99 15.47 17.63
CA ARG A 159 8.39 16.87 17.91
C ARG A 159 8.74 17.04 19.40
N HIS A 160 7.85 16.57 20.28
CA HIS A 160 8.06 16.66 21.72
C HIS A 160 9.30 15.87 22.20
N GLN A 161 9.56 14.68 21.63
CA GLN A 161 10.74 13.89 21.97
C GLN A 161 12.05 14.51 21.45
N LEU A 162 11.99 15.29 20.36
CA LEU A 162 13.14 16.03 19.85
C LEU A 162 13.45 17.23 20.75
N GLU A 163 12.45 18.00 21.16
CA GLU A 163 12.58 19.20 22.00
C GLU A 163 12.90 18.85 23.47
N THR A 164 12.25 17.82 24.01
CA THR A 164 12.42 17.37 25.40
C THR A 164 12.62 15.84 25.47
N PRO A 165 13.82 15.34 25.13
CA PRO A 165 14.12 13.91 25.15
C PRO A 165 13.88 13.25 26.53
N GLY A 166 13.49 11.97 26.51
CA GLY A 166 13.34 11.15 27.73
C GLY A 166 12.03 11.34 28.50
N LYS A 167 11.05 12.07 27.95
CA LYS A 167 9.75 12.28 28.60
C LYS A 167 8.63 11.51 27.90
N TYR A 168 8.28 10.34 28.41
CA TYR A 168 7.35 9.42 27.74
C TYR A 168 5.92 9.39 28.29
N SER A 169 5.59 10.22 29.28
CA SER A 169 4.29 10.18 29.98
C SER A 169 3.08 10.27 29.05
N ASN A 170 3.15 11.07 27.99
CA ASN A 170 2.05 11.20 27.02
C ASN A 170 1.87 9.93 26.18
N LEU A 171 2.98 9.26 25.83
CA LEU A 171 2.98 7.99 25.10
C LEU A 171 2.46 6.85 25.99
N GLU A 172 2.83 6.85 27.27
CA GLU A 172 2.30 5.90 28.26
C GLU A 172 0.78 6.05 28.42
N VAL A 173 0.29 7.28 28.62
CA VAL A 173 -1.16 7.55 28.73
C VAL A 173 -1.89 7.13 27.46
N PHE A 174 -1.35 7.45 26.29
CA PHE A 174 -1.90 7.03 25.01
C PHE A 174 -1.98 5.50 24.89
N TYR A 175 -0.90 4.79 25.25
CA TYR A 175 -0.89 3.33 25.24
C TYR A 175 -1.97 2.77 26.17
N GLN A 176 -2.13 3.30 27.38
CA GLN A 176 -3.15 2.82 28.32
C GLN A 176 -4.58 3.02 27.80
N ASP A 177 -4.84 4.10 27.05
CA ASP A 177 -6.14 4.36 26.42
C ASP A 177 -6.43 3.44 25.23
N LYS A 178 -5.41 3.15 24.42
CA LYS A 178 -5.55 2.44 23.13
C LYS A 178 -5.15 0.98 23.16
N LYS A 179 -4.57 0.48 24.26
CA LYS A 179 -4.12 -0.91 24.32
C LYS A 179 -5.28 -1.87 24.10
N GLY A 180 -5.10 -2.81 23.18
CA GLY A 180 -6.02 -3.92 23.03
C GLY A 180 -5.94 -4.85 24.22
N THR A 181 -7.09 -5.25 24.78
CA THR A 181 -7.11 -6.35 25.75
C THR A 181 -7.09 -7.65 24.95
N LEU A 182 -5.91 -8.19 24.68
CA LEU A 182 -5.81 -9.57 24.18
C LEU A 182 -6.27 -10.50 25.31
N ASN A 183 -7.44 -11.12 25.16
CA ASN A 183 -7.90 -12.17 26.06
C ASN A 183 -6.95 -13.38 25.95
N SER A 184 -5.95 -13.41 26.82
CA SER A 184 -5.06 -14.56 27.00
C SER A 184 -5.74 -15.61 27.88
N THR A 185 -6.75 -16.31 27.34
CA THR A 185 -7.21 -17.59 27.91
C THR A 185 -8.10 -18.31 26.91
N THR A 186 -7.61 -19.38 26.29
CA THR A 186 -8.34 -20.65 26.27
C THR A 186 -7.31 -21.77 26.16
N SER A 187 -7.04 -22.33 27.34
CA SER A 187 -6.56 -23.68 27.57
C SER A 187 -7.10 -24.70 26.56
N ILE A 188 -6.20 -25.52 26.06
CA ILE A 188 -6.43 -26.85 25.48
C ILE A 188 -7.55 -27.59 26.23
N PRO A 189 -8.58 -28.11 25.54
CA PRO A 189 -9.29 -29.29 26.01
C PRO A 189 -9.05 -30.47 25.07
N GLN A 190 -8.63 -31.56 25.70
CA GLN A 190 -8.44 -32.89 25.12
C GLN A 190 -9.72 -33.45 24.45
N GLN A 191 -9.49 -34.28 23.43
CA GLN A 191 -10.33 -35.32 22.84
C GLN A 191 -11.62 -35.71 23.60
N ILE A 192 -12.77 -35.59 22.92
CA ILE A 192 -13.90 -36.54 23.02
C ILE A 192 -14.56 -36.67 21.62
N THR A 193 -14.56 -37.89 21.08
CA THR A 193 -15.36 -38.33 19.90
C THR A 193 -16.86 -38.39 20.24
N PRO A 194 -17.76 -38.14 19.27
CA PRO A 194 -18.59 -39.27 18.83
C PRO A 194 -18.91 -39.30 17.32
N ASN A 195 -19.05 -40.54 16.84
CA ASN A 195 -19.56 -40.93 15.52
C ASN A 195 -20.98 -40.42 15.24
N SER A 196 -21.21 -39.91 14.03
CA SER A 196 -22.40 -40.23 13.22
C SER A 196 -22.18 -39.89 11.75
N SER A 197 -22.70 -40.78 10.90
CA SER A 197 -22.54 -40.90 9.45
C SER A 197 -23.49 -40.02 8.61
N SER A 198 -23.16 -39.92 7.32
CA SER A 198 -23.90 -39.36 6.15
C SER A 198 -23.74 -37.85 5.96
N SER A 199 -23.47 -37.31 4.76
CA SER A 199 -23.52 -37.82 3.40
C SER A 199 -22.74 -36.84 2.50
N THR A 200 -21.88 -37.37 1.63
CA THR A 200 -21.15 -36.63 0.59
C THR A 200 -22.10 -36.11 -0.48
N PRO A 201 -21.96 -34.84 -0.92
CA PRO A 201 -22.00 -34.50 -2.32
C PRO A 201 -20.58 -34.17 -2.78
N SER A 202 -20.16 -34.80 -3.86
CA SER A 202 -18.89 -34.62 -4.53
C SER A 202 -18.60 -33.13 -4.75
N GLN A 203 -17.67 -32.55 -3.98
CA GLN A 203 -16.96 -31.36 -4.45
C GLN A 203 -15.90 -31.86 -5.41
N GLU A 204 -16.14 -31.62 -6.70
CA GLU A 204 -15.06 -31.55 -7.67
C GLU A 204 -13.97 -30.64 -7.10
N ILE A 205 -12.78 -31.22 -6.99
CA ILE A 205 -11.55 -30.54 -6.63
C ILE A 205 -11.31 -29.51 -7.74
N LEU A 206 -11.77 -28.27 -7.55
CA LEU A 206 -11.22 -27.16 -8.31
C LEU A 206 -9.74 -27.01 -7.89
N PRO A 207 -8.81 -26.90 -8.85
CA PRO A 207 -7.41 -26.70 -8.52
C PRO A 207 -7.26 -25.38 -7.75
N GLU A 208 -6.55 -25.43 -6.62
CA GLU A 208 -6.01 -24.24 -5.95
C GLU A 208 -5.14 -23.50 -6.97
N MET A 209 -5.65 -22.41 -7.53
CA MET A 209 -4.93 -21.56 -8.48
C MET A 209 -4.37 -20.34 -7.74
N LYS A 210 -3.05 -20.18 -7.89
CA LYS A 210 -2.20 -19.32 -7.07
C LYS A 210 -2.25 -17.87 -7.56
N THR A 211 -2.60 -16.95 -6.67
CA THR A 211 -2.29 -15.52 -6.81
C THR A 211 -0.82 -15.31 -6.46
N GLU A 212 0.07 -15.37 -7.45
CA GLU A 212 1.51 -15.14 -7.27
C GLU A 212 1.92 -13.84 -7.97
N ALA A 213 1.68 -12.70 -7.33
CA ALA A 213 2.19 -11.41 -7.80
C ALA A 213 3.04 -10.78 -6.71
N LYS A 214 4.33 -10.59 -6.99
CA LYS A 214 5.31 -9.93 -6.12
C LYS A 214 5.70 -8.59 -6.72
N ILE A 215 5.34 -7.49 -6.05
CA ILE A 215 5.61 -6.11 -6.50
C ILE A 215 6.49 -5.39 -5.49
N VAL A 216 7.57 -4.79 -5.99
CA VAL A 216 8.46 -3.91 -5.20
C VAL A 216 8.51 -2.51 -5.84
N SER A 217 8.20 -1.47 -5.06
CA SER A 217 8.26 -0.07 -5.50
C SER A 217 9.29 0.74 -4.71
N VAL A 218 10.00 1.66 -5.37
CA VAL A 218 10.90 2.62 -4.72
C VAL A 218 10.18 3.90 -4.26
N LEU A 219 8.88 4.06 -4.57
CA LEU A 219 8.11 5.27 -4.24
C LEU A 219 6.76 4.97 -3.57
N LEU A 220 6.46 5.74 -2.51
CA LEU A 220 5.21 5.68 -1.73
C LEU A 220 3.94 6.00 -2.55
N ILE A 221 4.04 6.77 -3.63
CA ILE A 221 2.86 7.13 -4.44
C ILE A 221 2.30 5.93 -5.20
N PHE A 222 3.17 5.03 -5.68
CA PHE A 222 2.75 3.79 -6.33
C PHE A 222 2.22 2.78 -5.32
N PHE A 223 2.72 2.85 -4.08
CA PHE A 223 2.23 2.02 -2.97
C PHE A 223 0.76 2.33 -2.64
N TYR A 224 0.33 3.59 -2.65
CA TYR A 224 -1.08 3.96 -2.45
C TYR A 224 -1.96 3.41 -3.58
N CYS A 225 -1.59 3.61 -4.85
CA CYS A 225 -2.32 3.05 -5.98
C CYS A 225 -2.38 1.51 -5.94
N ALA A 226 -1.28 0.83 -5.63
CA ALA A 226 -1.24 -0.63 -5.55
C ALA A 226 -2.06 -1.18 -4.36
N CYS A 227 -2.12 -0.47 -3.24
CA CYS A 227 -3.01 -0.84 -2.12
C CYS A 227 -4.49 -0.62 -2.45
N CYS A 228 -4.84 0.44 -3.20
CA CYS A 228 -6.20 0.63 -3.71
C CYS A 228 -6.61 -0.52 -4.63
N LEU A 229 -5.70 -0.96 -5.51
CA LEU A 229 -5.93 -2.07 -6.45
C LEU A 229 -5.98 -3.45 -5.75
N GLY A 230 -5.27 -3.63 -4.64
CA GLY A 230 -5.27 -4.87 -3.87
C GLY A 230 -6.41 -4.99 -2.85
N ASN A 231 -7.10 -3.89 -2.52
CA ASN A 231 -8.20 -3.84 -1.54
C ASN A 231 -9.60 -3.99 -2.15
N HIS A 232 -9.71 -4.54 -3.35
CA HIS A 232 -11.02 -4.88 -3.89
C HIS A 232 -11.51 -6.19 -3.26
N ASP A 233 -12.33 -6.07 -2.23
CA ASP A 233 -13.19 -7.14 -1.73
C ASP A 233 -14.30 -7.40 -2.76
N ILE A 234 -13.93 -8.05 -3.87
CA ILE A 234 -14.91 -8.47 -4.87
C ILE A 234 -15.61 -9.69 -4.28
N GLY A 235 -16.80 -9.45 -3.72
CA GLY A 235 -17.58 -10.45 -2.99
C GLY A 235 -17.60 -11.81 -3.69
N GLY A 236 -16.89 -12.78 -3.10
CA GLY A 236 -16.82 -14.17 -3.57
C GLY A 236 -15.50 -14.62 -4.19
N LEU A 237 -14.51 -13.73 -4.42
CA LEU A 237 -13.24 -14.08 -5.09
C LEU A 237 -12.00 -14.19 -4.16
N GLY A 238 -12.19 -14.16 -2.84
CA GLY A 238 -11.42 -14.97 -1.89
C GLY A 238 -9.93 -14.67 -1.64
N HIS A 239 -9.36 -13.55 -2.10
CA HIS A 239 -7.93 -13.25 -1.86
C HIS A 239 -7.72 -11.91 -1.15
N GLU A 240 -7.42 -11.98 0.15
CA GLU A 240 -6.95 -10.83 0.95
C GLU A 240 -5.47 -10.57 0.61
N MET A 241 -5.19 -9.58 -0.24
CA MET A 241 -3.81 -9.13 -0.46
C MET A 241 -3.31 -8.41 0.80
N LYS A 242 -2.26 -8.94 1.42
CA LYS A 242 -1.66 -8.34 2.62
C LYS A 242 -0.52 -7.40 2.21
N PRO A 243 -0.67 -6.07 2.38
CA PRO A 243 0.42 -5.14 2.09
C PRO A 243 1.57 -5.36 3.07
N HIS A 244 2.78 -5.54 2.54
CA HIS A 244 4.00 -5.59 3.37
C HIS A 244 4.50 -4.19 3.74
N PHE A 245 3.97 -3.15 3.07
CA PHE A 245 4.40 -1.75 3.25
C PHE A 245 5.91 -1.61 3.05
N TYR A 246 6.61 -0.84 3.89
CA TYR A 246 8.05 -0.69 3.80
C TYR A 246 8.80 -1.98 4.15
N VAL A 247 9.72 -2.37 3.26
CA VAL A 247 10.65 -3.49 3.42
C VAL A 247 12.09 -3.04 3.20
N ASN A 248 13.02 -3.72 3.87
CA ASN A 248 14.47 -3.50 3.74
C ASN A 248 15.20 -4.84 3.53
N VAL A 249 16.52 -4.82 3.45
CA VAL A 249 17.34 -6.04 3.28
C VAL A 249 17.09 -7.14 4.31
N ALA A 250 16.64 -6.82 5.53
CA ALA A 250 16.36 -7.83 6.55
C ALA A 250 15.09 -8.64 6.24
N ASP A 251 14.22 -8.12 5.35
CA ASP A 251 12.97 -8.78 4.96
C ASP A 251 13.12 -9.76 3.80
N ILE A 252 14.32 -9.87 3.19
CA ILE A 252 14.52 -10.66 1.96
C ILE A 252 14.10 -12.12 2.14
N GLU A 253 14.50 -12.76 3.23
CA GLU A 253 14.17 -14.17 3.49
C GLU A 253 12.64 -14.37 3.60
N THR A 254 11.96 -13.44 4.26
CA THR A 254 10.49 -13.43 4.36
C THR A 254 9.87 -13.29 2.97
N LEU A 255 10.31 -12.31 2.16
CA LEU A 255 9.77 -12.05 0.82
C LEU A 255 9.99 -13.21 -0.18
N GLU A 256 11.08 -13.96 -0.02
CA GLU A 256 11.31 -15.18 -0.82
C GLU A 256 10.22 -16.23 -0.56
N SER A 257 9.78 -16.36 0.69
CA SER A 257 8.78 -17.34 1.11
C SER A 257 7.33 -16.94 0.81
N GLU A 258 7.05 -15.64 0.64
CA GLU A 258 5.71 -15.15 0.33
C GLU A 258 5.28 -15.58 -1.07
N VAL A 259 3.99 -15.87 -1.23
CA VAL A 259 3.41 -16.27 -2.54
C VAL A 259 3.05 -15.04 -3.35
N SER A 260 2.47 -14.02 -2.71
CA SER A 260 2.19 -12.71 -3.30
C SER A 260 2.39 -11.60 -2.26
N TYR A 261 2.86 -10.44 -2.72
CA TYR A 261 2.98 -9.27 -1.87
C TYR A 261 3.08 -7.97 -2.67
N ILE A 262 2.73 -6.87 -2.02
CA ILE A 262 3.07 -5.52 -2.45
C ILE A 262 3.92 -4.88 -1.35
N ALA A 263 5.10 -4.40 -1.74
CA ALA A 263 6.03 -3.75 -0.84
C ALA A 263 6.64 -2.50 -1.46
N CYS A 264 7.11 -1.58 -0.62
CA CYS A 264 7.92 -0.46 -1.02
C CYS A 264 9.26 -0.46 -0.27
N THR A 265 10.29 0.12 -0.86
CA THR A 265 11.63 0.19 -0.25
C THR A 265 12.35 1.45 -0.68
N THR A 266 13.33 1.90 0.12
CA THR A 266 14.27 2.95 -0.29
C THR A 266 15.59 2.36 -0.79
N GLU A 267 15.73 1.04 -0.79
CA GLU A 267 17.01 0.37 -1.03
C GLU A 267 17.15 -0.14 -2.45
N LYS A 268 18.11 0.43 -3.19
CA LYS A 268 18.41 0.06 -4.58
C LYS A 268 18.91 -1.37 -4.76
N ILE A 269 19.27 -2.07 -3.68
CA ILE A 269 19.69 -3.47 -3.75
C ILE A 269 18.57 -4.38 -4.26
N PHE A 270 17.30 -4.01 -4.07
CA PHE A 270 16.20 -4.77 -4.64
C PHE A 270 16.25 -4.76 -6.18
N GLU A 271 16.71 -3.68 -6.83
CA GLU A 271 16.83 -3.59 -8.29
C GLU A 271 17.63 -4.74 -8.94
N VAL A 272 18.62 -5.28 -8.24
CA VAL A 272 19.46 -6.38 -8.73
C VAL A 272 18.97 -7.75 -8.29
N LYS A 273 18.08 -7.82 -7.29
CA LYS A 273 17.51 -9.08 -6.77
C LYS A 273 16.23 -9.44 -7.50
N THR A 274 16.33 -9.66 -8.81
CA THR A 274 15.19 -9.90 -9.70
C THR A 274 14.42 -11.18 -9.40
N SER A 275 14.94 -12.09 -8.56
CA SER A 275 14.23 -13.28 -8.09
C SER A 275 13.19 -12.99 -7.02
N LEU A 276 13.20 -11.79 -6.41
CA LEU A 276 12.29 -11.43 -5.34
C LEU A 276 10.94 -10.92 -5.86
N TYR A 277 10.86 -10.41 -7.09
CA TYR A 277 9.65 -9.77 -7.60
C TYR A 277 9.40 -10.10 -9.06
N ASP A 278 8.14 -9.99 -9.46
CA ASP A 278 7.71 -10.05 -10.84
C ASP A 278 7.76 -8.67 -11.50
N ILE A 279 7.52 -7.62 -10.70
CA ILE A 279 7.48 -6.22 -11.14
C ILE A 279 8.27 -5.34 -10.16
N TYR A 280 9.22 -4.59 -10.71
CA TYR A 280 9.94 -3.53 -9.99
C TYR A 280 9.57 -2.16 -10.52
N VAL A 281 9.25 -1.24 -9.61
CA VAL A 281 8.85 0.12 -9.96
C VAL A 281 9.84 1.11 -9.39
N ASP A 282 10.47 1.90 -10.26
CA ASP A 282 11.41 2.93 -9.86
C ASP A 282 11.12 4.24 -10.60
N ASN A 283 10.83 5.31 -9.86
CA ASN A 283 10.53 6.62 -10.43
C ASN A 283 9.50 6.59 -11.58
N GLN A 284 8.35 5.93 -11.35
CA GLN A 284 7.27 5.69 -12.33
C GLN A 284 7.65 4.78 -13.51
N MET A 285 8.88 4.28 -13.56
CA MET A 285 9.29 3.26 -14.54
C MET A 285 8.95 1.88 -13.99
N ILE A 286 8.01 1.21 -14.65
CA ILE A 286 7.62 -0.16 -14.30
C ILE A 286 8.48 -1.13 -15.13
N ARG A 287 9.16 -2.05 -14.44
CA ARG A 287 10.10 -3.02 -15.01
C ARG A 287 9.63 -4.44 -14.69
N PRO A 288 8.95 -5.10 -15.64
CA PRO A 288 8.57 -6.50 -15.49
C PRO A 288 9.78 -7.42 -15.67
N CYS A 289 9.87 -8.44 -14.82
CA CYS A 289 10.89 -9.48 -14.85
C CYS A 289 10.61 -10.55 -15.91
N SER A 290 9.33 -10.82 -16.22
CA SER A 290 8.94 -11.85 -17.18
C SER A 290 8.56 -11.25 -18.55
N PRO A 291 8.84 -11.96 -19.67
CA PRO A 291 8.39 -11.54 -21.00
C PRO A 291 6.88 -11.44 -21.12
N MET A 292 6.14 -12.34 -20.46
CA MET A 292 4.68 -12.38 -20.48
C MET A 292 4.08 -11.10 -19.87
N LEU A 293 4.60 -10.66 -18.72
CA LEU A 293 4.18 -9.40 -18.08
C LEU A 293 4.58 -8.19 -18.92
N ARG A 294 5.73 -8.24 -19.59
CA ARG A 294 6.13 -7.18 -20.53
C ARG A 294 5.15 -7.03 -21.68
N ASP A 295 4.64 -8.13 -22.20
CA ASP A 295 3.63 -8.11 -23.25
C ASP A 295 2.27 -7.62 -22.73
N LEU A 296 1.89 -8.02 -21.51
CA LEU A 296 0.66 -7.58 -20.83
C LEU A 296 0.63 -6.08 -20.54
N MET A 297 1.79 -5.48 -20.27
CA MET A 297 1.92 -4.07 -19.93
C MET A 297 2.09 -3.13 -21.14
N LYS A 298 1.95 -3.63 -22.37
CA LYS A 298 2.05 -2.78 -23.56
C LYS A 298 0.91 -1.77 -23.58
N VAL A 299 1.27 -0.50 -23.62
CA VAL A 299 0.29 0.61 -23.68
C VAL A 299 -0.57 0.48 -24.93
N SER A 300 -1.87 0.26 -24.74
CA SER A 300 -2.86 0.12 -25.80
C SER A 300 -3.30 1.49 -26.35
N VAL A 301 -4.11 1.48 -27.41
CA VAL A 301 -4.71 2.72 -27.92
C VAL A 301 -5.72 3.26 -26.90
N ALA A 302 -6.50 2.36 -26.28
CA ALA A 302 -7.45 2.72 -25.25
C ALA A 302 -6.76 3.38 -24.03
N ASP A 303 -5.57 2.92 -23.64
CA ASP A 303 -4.79 3.55 -22.56
C ASP A 303 -4.38 4.99 -22.89
N LYS A 304 -3.94 5.23 -24.13
CA LYS A 304 -3.57 6.59 -24.59
C LYS A 304 -4.77 7.51 -24.59
N ASP A 305 -5.93 7.03 -25.04
CA ASP A 305 -7.17 7.79 -25.06
C ASP A 305 -7.65 8.11 -23.63
N LYS A 306 -7.58 7.14 -22.71
CA LYS A 306 -7.86 7.35 -21.28
C LYS A 306 -6.93 8.39 -20.68
N PHE A 307 -5.62 8.26 -20.88
CA PHE A 307 -4.64 9.21 -20.39
C PHE A 307 -4.89 10.62 -20.92
N ALA A 308 -5.23 10.76 -22.20
CA ALA A 308 -5.58 12.05 -22.79
C ALA A 308 -6.85 12.66 -22.17
N LYS A 309 -7.91 11.85 -21.97
CA LYS A 309 -9.14 12.29 -21.30
C LYS A 309 -8.87 12.76 -19.86
N LEU A 310 -8.11 11.98 -19.09
CA LEU A 310 -7.72 12.34 -17.72
C LEU A 310 -6.91 13.63 -17.70
N ASN A 311 -5.95 13.79 -18.61
CA ASN A 311 -5.14 15.00 -18.67
C ASN A 311 -5.97 16.24 -19.04
N ASN A 312 -6.96 16.09 -19.93
CA ASN A 312 -7.91 17.14 -20.27
C ASN A 312 -8.82 17.51 -19.08
N GLN A 313 -9.32 16.51 -18.35
CA GLN A 313 -10.09 16.73 -17.12
C GLN A 313 -9.27 17.45 -16.05
N ARG A 314 -8.03 17.01 -15.81
CA ARG A 314 -7.12 17.67 -14.85
C ARG A 314 -6.84 19.12 -15.25
N SER A 315 -6.64 19.38 -16.54
CA SER A 315 -6.45 20.74 -17.07
C SER A 315 -7.71 21.60 -16.91
N ALA A 316 -8.90 21.01 -17.02
CA ALA A 316 -10.18 21.69 -16.81
C ALA A 316 -10.48 21.95 -15.31
N LEU A 317 -10.17 21.00 -14.43
CA LEU A 317 -10.31 21.12 -12.97
C LEU A 317 -9.34 22.12 -12.37
N GLN A 318 -8.21 22.40 -13.03
CA GLN A 318 -7.29 23.48 -12.65
C GLN A 318 -7.95 24.88 -12.71
N TYR A 319 -9.16 25.00 -13.27
CA TYR A 319 -9.96 26.22 -13.35
C TYR A 319 -11.23 26.22 -12.47
N ASN A 320 -11.64 25.11 -11.87
CA ASN A 320 -12.81 25.03 -10.98
C ASN A 320 -12.43 24.31 -9.68
N TYR A 321 -12.30 25.08 -8.59
CA TYR A 321 -12.05 24.59 -7.23
C TYR A 321 -13.31 23.98 -6.59
N GLU A 322 -13.95 23.02 -7.26
CA GLU A 322 -15.04 22.22 -6.67
C GLU A 322 -14.76 20.74 -6.88
N ASP A 323 -14.19 20.15 -5.82
CA ASP A 323 -14.33 18.78 -5.33
C ASP A 323 -15.06 17.77 -6.24
N GLN A 324 -14.36 17.27 -7.27
CA GLN A 324 -14.67 15.97 -7.86
C GLN A 324 -13.35 15.20 -7.99
N GLY A 325 -13.11 14.31 -7.03
CA GLY A 325 -12.09 13.28 -7.14
C GLY A 325 -12.35 12.46 -8.40
N ILE A 326 -11.30 12.20 -9.17
CA ILE A 326 -11.34 11.24 -10.27
C ILE A 326 -11.56 9.88 -9.62
N ASP A 327 -12.69 9.23 -9.92
CA ASP A 327 -13.04 7.92 -9.38
C ASP A 327 -12.24 6.83 -10.12
N GLU A 328 -10.96 6.68 -9.76
CA GLU A 328 -10.10 5.61 -10.29
C GLU A 328 -10.61 4.21 -9.87
N GLU A 329 -11.44 4.12 -8.83
CA GLU A 329 -12.08 2.90 -8.32
C GLU A 329 -13.18 2.38 -9.26
N GLU A 330 -13.80 3.28 -10.04
CA GLU A 330 -14.90 2.95 -10.96
C GLU A 330 -14.45 2.01 -12.09
N LEU A 331 -13.19 2.10 -12.55
CA LEU A 331 -12.70 1.30 -13.69
C LEU A 331 -12.58 -0.19 -13.38
N PHE A 332 -11.93 -0.54 -12.26
CA PHE A 332 -11.80 -1.94 -11.83
C PHE A 332 -13.16 -2.54 -11.52
N THR A 333 -14.00 -1.77 -10.84
CA THR A 333 -15.40 -2.14 -10.57
C THR A 333 -16.15 -2.41 -11.89
N THR A 334 -15.97 -1.59 -12.91
CA THR A 334 -16.62 -1.75 -14.22
C THR A 334 -16.16 -3.00 -14.96
N ILE A 335 -14.87 -3.34 -14.93
CA ILE A 335 -14.33 -4.56 -15.55
C ILE A 335 -14.99 -5.81 -14.95
N PHE A 336 -14.94 -5.95 -13.63
CA PHE A 336 -15.50 -7.13 -12.96
C PHE A 336 -17.02 -7.18 -13.05
N GLN A 337 -17.70 -6.04 -12.90
CA GLN A 337 -19.16 -5.98 -13.07
C GLN A 337 -19.56 -6.50 -14.46
N THR A 338 -18.90 -6.01 -15.51
CA THR A 338 -19.20 -6.44 -16.89
C THR A 338 -18.86 -7.93 -17.11
N LEU A 339 -17.76 -8.43 -16.55
CA LEU A 339 -17.37 -9.84 -16.64
C LEU A 339 -18.38 -10.76 -15.94
N LEU A 340 -18.82 -10.40 -14.73
CA LEU A 340 -19.80 -11.17 -13.96
C LEU A 340 -21.19 -11.15 -14.64
N GLU A 341 -21.60 -10.00 -15.16
CA GLU A 341 -22.82 -9.88 -15.98
C GLU A 341 -22.76 -10.77 -17.22
N ALA A 342 -21.64 -10.75 -17.95
CA ALA A 342 -21.42 -11.61 -19.11
C ALA A 342 -21.43 -13.10 -18.73
N SER A 343 -20.85 -13.50 -17.59
CA SER A 343 -20.87 -14.89 -17.13
C SER A 343 -22.28 -15.38 -16.75
N CYS A 344 -23.14 -14.46 -16.29
CA CYS A 344 -24.53 -14.73 -15.99
C CYS A 344 -25.46 -14.67 -17.21
N SER A 345 -24.96 -14.24 -18.38
CA SER A 345 -25.77 -14.17 -19.61
C SER A 345 -26.05 -15.57 -20.16
N GLN A 346 -27.05 -15.67 -21.04
CA GLN A 346 -27.45 -16.94 -21.64
C GLN A 346 -26.38 -17.52 -22.57
N ASP A 347 -25.62 -16.66 -23.23
CA ASP A 347 -24.60 -16.99 -24.22
C ASP A 347 -23.18 -17.02 -23.66
N ARG A 348 -22.94 -16.44 -22.48
CA ARG A 348 -21.64 -16.33 -21.80
C ARG A 348 -20.55 -15.74 -22.68
N GLN A 349 -20.91 -14.80 -23.55
CA GLN A 349 -20.01 -14.26 -24.57
C GLN A 349 -19.48 -12.89 -24.18
N LEU A 350 -18.18 -12.70 -24.38
CA LEU A 350 -17.51 -11.42 -24.23
C LEU A 350 -17.20 -10.84 -25.60
N THR A 351 -17.86 -9.73 -25.94
CA THR A 351 -17.77 -9.07 -27.25
C THR A 351 -16.81 -7.88 -27.22
N SER A 352 -16.42 -7.37 -28.40
CA SER A 352 -15.65 -6.13 -28.51
C SER A 352 -16.38 -4.91 -27.94
N GLU A 353 -17.71 -4.94 -27.86
CA GLU A 353 -18.51 -3.88 -27.21
C GLU A 353 -18.36 -3.96 -25.68
N HIS A 354 -18.42 -5.16 -25.10
CA HIS A 354 -18.13 -5.36 -23.68
C HIS A 354 -16.73 -4.85 -23.32
N MET A 355 -15.71 -5.19 -24.12
CA MET A 355 -14.34 -4.71 -23.90
C MET A 355 -14.25 -3.18 -23.93
N LYS A 356 -14.89 -2.52 -24.90
CA LYS A 356 -14.92 -1.04 -24.97
C LYS A 356 -15.65 -0.40 -23.79
N ASN A 357 -16.72 -1.02 -23.29
CA ASN A 357 -17.46 -0.53 -22.12
C ASN A 357 -16.62 -0.64 -20.85
N MET A 358 -15.78 -1.66 -20.73
CA MET A 358 -14.73 -1.77 -19.71
C MET A 358 -13.56 -0.78 -19.94
N GLY A 359 -13.59 -0.01 -21.02
CA GLY A 359 -12.50 0.87 -21.44
C GLY A 359 -11.29 0.13 -22.01
N LEU A 360 -11.38 -1.15 -22.35
CA LEU A 360 -10.29 -1.94 -22.92
C LEU A 360 -10.24 -1.84 -24.45
N ASP A 361 -9.05 -2.02 -25.03
CA ASP A 361 -8.86 -2.22 -26.46
C ASP A 361 -9.20 -3.67 -26.84
N PRO A 362 -10.17 -3.91 -27.76
CA PRO A 362 -10.60 -5.26 -28.12
C PRO A 362 -9.51 -6.19 -28.66
N TYR A 363 -8.42 -5.64 -29.19
CA TYR A 363 -7.33 -6.39 -29.81
C TYR A 363 -6.07 -6.39 -28.96
N GLY A 364 -5.69 -5.23 -28.44
CA GLY A 364 -4.49 -5.02 -27.63
C GLY A 364 -4.60 -5.61 -26.23
N ASP A 365 -5.78 -5.52 -25.61
CA ASP A 365 -5.99 -5.94 -24.21
C ASP A 365 -6.61 -7.34 -24.11
N ARG A 366 -6.69 -8.06 -25.24
CA ARG A 366 -7.28 -9.39 -25.29
C ARG A 366 -6.53 -10.40 -24.42
N THR A 367 -5.20 -10.40 -24.48
CA THR A 367 -4.37 -11.31 -23.66
C THR A 367 -4.57 -11.01 -22.18
N PHE A 368 -4.61 -9.73 -21.80
CA PHE A 368 -4.92 -9.30 -20.44
C PHE A 368 -6.27 -9.85 -19.96
N LEU A 369 -7.30 -9.73 -20.78
CA LEU A 369 -8.63 -10.17 -20.41
C LEU A 369 -8.74 -11.70 -20.32
N MET A 370 -8.03 -12.44 -21.17
CA MET A 370 -7.95 -13.91 -21.08
C MET A 370 -7.29 -14.35 -19.77
N GLU A 371 -6.14 -13.78 -19.44
CA GLU A 371 -5.42 -14.07 -18.19
C GLU A 371 -6.28 -13.71 -16.98
N LEU A 372 -7.00 -12.59 -17.02
CA LEU A 372 -7.90 -12.15 -15.95
C LEU A 372 -9.06 -13.13 -15.72
N VAL A 373 -9.73 -13.54 -16.81
CA VAL A 373 -10.85 -14.49 -16.76
C VAL A 373 -10.40 -15.85 -16.25
N GLU A 374 -9.26 -16.35 -16.72
CA GLU A 374 -8.65 -17.60 -16.25
C GLU A 374 -8.25 -17.50 -14.78
N HIS A 375 -7.63 -16.39 -14.37
CA HIS A 375 -7.17 -16.18 -13.00
C HIS A 375 -8.31 -16.19 -11.98
N TYR A 376 -9.42 -15.52 -12.28
CA TYR A 376 -10.59 -15.45 -11.39
C TYR A 376 -11.60 -16.58 -11.64
N GLY A 377 -11.32 -17.53 -12.54
CA GLY A 377 -12.21 -18.64 -12.86
C GLY A 377 -13.59 -18.21 -13.39
N ILE A 378 -13.64 -17.09 -14.10
CA ILE A 378 -14.89 -16.53 -14.63
C ILE A 378 -15.26 -17.31 -15.90
N ASP A 379 -16.45 -17.88 -15.95
CA ASP A 379 -16.89 -18.68 -17.10
C ASP A 379 -17.47 -17.76 -18.19
N VAL A 380 -16.60 -17.29 -19.10
CA VAL A 380 -16.95 -16.51 -20.30
C VAL A 380 -16.10 -16.91 -21.51
N MET A 381 -16.69 -16.86 -22.70
CA MET A 381 -16.00 -17.07 -23.97
C MET A 381 -15.75 -15.75 -24.69
N LEU A 382 -14.47 -15.41 -24.92
CA LEU A 382 -14.10 -14.24 -25.70
C LEU A 382 -14.37 -14.46 -27.19
N MET A 383 -15.25 -13.64 -27.75
CA MET A 383 -15.58 -13.65 -29.16
C MET A 383 -14.45 -13.01 -29.97
N VAL A 384 -13.97 -13.72 -30.99
CA VAL A 384 -13.04 -13.15 -31.96
C VAL A 384 -13.86 -12.45 -33.02
N ASP A 385 -13.84 -11.12 -33.02
CA ASP A 385 -14.24 -10.38 -34.22
C ASP A 385 -13.24 -10.73 -35.31
N ASN A 386 -13.61 -11.70 -36.14
CA ASN A 386 -12.80 -12.08 -37.29
C ASN A 386 -12.76 -10.84 -38.21
N PRO A 387 -11.60 -10.30 -38.58
CA PRO A 387 -11.53 -9.18 -39.51
C PRO A 387 -11.92 -9.72 -40.90
N CYS A 388 -13.21 -9.77 -41.17
CA CYS A 388 -13.79 -10.27 -42.41
C CYS A 388 -14.87 -9.30 -42.87
N CYS A 389 -14.44 -8.17 -43.44
CA CYS A 389 -14.54 -7.93 -44.89
C CYS A 389 -14.00 -6.53 -45.22
N PRO A 390 -13.12 -6.39 -46.23
CA PRO A 390 -12.86 -5.08 -46.80
C PRO A 390 -14.15 -4.54 -47.44
N LYS A 391 -14.49 -3.28 -47.18
CA LYS A 391 -15.41 -2.51 -48.02
C LYS A 391 -14.61 -1.68 -49.00
#